data_AF-M3ARL2-F1
#
_entry.id   AF-M3ARL2-F1
#
_cell.length_a   1.000
_cell.length_b   1.000
_cell.length_c   1.000
_cell.angle_alpha   90.00
_cell.angle_beta   90.00
_cell.angle_gamma   90.00
#
_symmetry.space_group_name_H-M   'P 1'
#
loop_
_entity.id
_entity.type
_entity.pdbx_description
1 polymer ?
#
loop_
_entity_poly.entity_id
_entity_poly.type
_entity_poly.pdbx_seq_one_letter_code
_entity_poly.pdbx_strand_id
1 'polypeptide(L)' 'RQRNKWTAEETEDLLKGVSRFGVGSWTRIWNCSDYHFHNRTALDLKDRFRI' A
#
# COMPACT_ATOMS: atom_id res chain seq x y z
N ARG A 1 3.50 -2.97 21.74
CA ARG A 1 2.69 -2.45 20.60
C ARG A 1 3.02 -3.33 19.40
N GLN A 2 2.15 -4.28 19.04
CA GLN A 2 2.41 -5.21 17.94
C GLN A 2 2.46 -4.42 16.63
N ARG A 3 3.57 -4.50 15.88
CA ARG A 3 3.61 -4.02 14.50
C ARG A 3 2.69 -4.92 13.69
N ASN A 4 1.55 -4.40 13.23
CA ASN A 4 0.69 -5.13 12.30
C ASN A 4 1.52 -5.47 11.06
N LYS A 5 1.79 -6.76 10.88
CA LYS A 5 2.48 -7.27 9.69
C LYS A 5 1.62 -6.96 8.47
N TRP A 6 2.27 -6.68 7.35
CA TRP A 6 1.59 -6.56 6.08
C TRP A 6 1.04 -7.93 5.70
N THR A 7 -0.24 -7.98 5.34
CA THR A 7 -0.85 -9.20 4.81
C THR A 7 -0.40 -9.42 3.37
N ALA A 8 -0.60 -10.64 2.87
CA ALA A 8 -0.32 -10.96 1.48
C ALA A 8 -1.20 -10.12 0.54
N GLU A 9 -2.48 -9.91 0.89
CA GLU A 9 -3.43 -9.08 0.15
C GLU A 9 -2.97 -7.61 0.07
N GLU A 10 -2.63 -6.99 1.21
CA GLU A 10 -2.11 -5.61 1.23
C GLU A 10 -0.83 -5.48 0.39
N THR A 11 0.03 -6.49 0.41
CA THR A 11 1.28 -6.49 -0.36
C THR A 11 1.01 -6.63 -1.84
N GLU A 12 0.10 -7.52 -2.23
CA GLU A 12 -0.30 -7.73 -3.62
C GLU A 12 -0.97 -6.47 -4.19
N ASP A 13 -1.88 -5.85 -3.45
CA ASP A 13 -2.54 -4.60 -3.81
C ASP A 13 -1.54 -3.44 -3.93
N LEU A 14 -0.55 -3.37 -3.04
CA LEU A 14 0.53 -2.39 -3.14
C LEU A 14 1.34 -2.59 -4.43
N LEU A 15 1.71 -3.84 -4.75
CA LEU A 15 2.47 -4.15 -5.96
C LEU A 15 1.66 -3.86 -7.24
N LYS A 16 0.39 -4.24 -7.28
CA LYS A 16 -0.54 -3.90 -8.38
C LYS A 16 -0.68 -2.40 -8.51
N GLY A 17 -0.85 -1.69 -7.40
CA GLY A 17 -0.94 -0.24 -7.34
C GLY A 17 0.30 0.45 -7.88
N VAL A 18 1.49 0.02 -7.44
CA VAL A 18 2.76 0.55 -7.92
C VAL A 18 2.96 0.27 -9.42
N SER A 19 2.60 -0.93 -9.89
CA SER A 19 2.67 -1.29 -11.31
C SER A 19 1.71 -0.45 -12.16
N ARG A 20 0.48 -0.20 -11.67
CA ARG A 20 -0.57 0.54 -12.40
C ARG A 20 -0.40 2.05 -12.38
N PHE A 21 -0.05 2.63 -11.23
CA PHE A 21 0.01 4.08 -11.01
C PHE A 21 1.43 4.65 -10.97
N GLY A 22 2.44 3.77 -10.91
CA GLY A 22 3.85 4.15 -10.75
C GLY A 22 4.27 4.34 -9.29
N VAL A 23 5.56 4.10 -9.04
CA VAL A 23 6.22 4.38 -7.75
C VAL A 23 6.10 5.87 -7.44
N GLY A 24 5.67 6.22 -6.22
CA GLY A 24 5.47 7.61 -5.81
C GLY A 24 4.01 8.06 -5.78
N SER A 25 3.12 7.37 -6.49
CA SER A 25 1.69 7.64 -6.55
C SER A 25 0.91 7.09 -5.34
N TRP A 26 1.48 7.13 -4.13
CA TRP A 26 0.94 6.44 -2.93
C TRP A 26 -0.46 6.86 -2.55
N THR A 27 -0.76 8.17 -2.59
CA THR A 27 -2.10 8.68 -2.29
C THR A 27 -3.13 8.21 -3.32
N ARG A 28 -2.71 8.02 -4.58
CA ARG A 28 -3.58 7.54 -5.65
C ARG A 28 -3.84 6.04 -5.54
N ILE A 29 -2.81 5.28 -5.15
CA ILE A 29 -2.92 3.85 -4.84
C ILE A 29 -3.83 3.67 -3.62
N TRP A 30 -3.61 4.43 -2.55
CA TRP A 30 -4.41 4.33 -1.32
C TRP A 30 -5.88 4.73 -1.50
N ASN A 31 -6.18 5.74 -2.34
CA ASN A 31 -7.57 6.12 -2.67
C ASN A 31 -8.23 5.19 -3.70
N CYS A 32 -7.53 4.17 -4.21
CA CYS A 32 -8.10 3.29 -5.21
C CYS A 32 -9.04 2.30 -4.53
N SER A 33 -10.33 2.34 -4.88
CA SER A 33 -11.34 1.43 -4.34
C SER A 33 -11.14 -0.05 -4.71
N ASP A 34 -10.27 -0.34 -5.68
CA ASP A 34 -9.83 -1.70 -6.01
C ASP A 34 -8.95 -2.32 -4.91
N TYR A 35 -8.32 -1.51 -4.04
CA TYR A 35 -7.30 -1.99 -3.10
C TYR A 35 -7.74 -1.83 -1.64
N HIS A 36 -7.43 -2.84 -0.82
CA HIS A 36 -7.89 -2.91 0.57
C HIS A 36 -6.73 -2.82 1.57
N PHE A 37 -6.36 -1.59 1.89
CA PHE A 37 -5.28 -1.33 2.85
C PHE A 37 -5.76 -1.17 4.31
N HIS A 38 -6.99 -1.58 4.65
CA HIS A 38 -7.53 -1.63 6.01
C HIS A 38 -7.22 -0.39 6.88
N ASN A 39 -6.17 -0.44 7.71
CA ASN A 39 -5.78 0.63 8.64
C ASN A 39 -4.43 1.29 8.25
N ARG A 40 -4.02 1.18 6.98
CA ARG A 40 -2.83 1.83 6.44
C ARG A 40 -3.18 3.19 5.87
N THR A 41 -2.16 4.02 5.78
CA THR A 41 -2.18 5.32 5.12
C THR A 41 -1.26 5.31 3.91
N ALA A 42 -1.40 6.29 3.02
CA ALA A 42 -0.46 6.50 1.92
C ALA A 42 1.01 6.59 2.39
N LEU A 43 1.25 7.04 3.63
CA LEU A 43 2.57 7.07 4.24
C LEU A 43 3.08 5.66 4.56
N ASP A 44 2.24 4.78 5.09
CA ASP A 44 2.58 3.37 5.34
C ASP A 44 2.96 2.64 4.04
N LEU A 45 2.23 2.89 2.95
CA LEU A 45 2.55 2.31 1.62
C LEU A 45 3.95 2.75 1.16
N LYS A 46 4.25 4.05 1.33
CA LYS A 46 5.57 4.60 1.00
C LYS A 46 6.68 4.01 1.87
N ASP A 47 6.43 3.86 3.16
CA ASP A 47 7.38 3.26 4.10
C ASP A 47 7.64 1.79 3.75
N ARG A 48 6.58 1.03 3.48
CA ARG A 48 6.66 -0.39 3.11
C ARG A 48 7.52 -0.66 1.87
N PHE A 49 7.52 0.24 0.90
CA PHE A 49 8.30 0.12 -0.33
C PHE A 49 9.78 0.51 -0.15
N ARG A 50 10.14 1.21 0.94
CA ARG A 50 11.50 1.68 1.22
C ARG A 50 12.29 0.76 2.16
N ILE A 51 11.61 -0.14 2.88
CA ILE A 51 12.20 -1.09 3.82
C ILE A 51 12.73 -2.32 3.07
#